data_AF-A0A7J8R215-F1
#
_entry.id   AF-A0A7J8R215-F1
#
_cell.length_a   1.000
_cell.length_b   1.000
_cell.length_c   1.000
_cell.angle_alpha   90.00
_cell.angle_beta   90.00
_cell.angle_gamma   90.00
#
_symmetry.space_group_name_H-M   'P 1'
#
loop_
_entity.id
_entity.type
_entity.pdbx_description
1 polymer ?
#
loop_
_entity_poly.entity_id
_entity_poly.type
_entity_poly.pdbx_seq_one_letter_code
_entity_poly.pdbx_strand_id
1 'polypeptide(L)' 'MRNRYPDEEAGQVPVAFVVRQPGSNIVGSEIKDFVAKQVSHYKRIRRVIFIDSLPRNASGKVLRKELVIKLSTPTSKL' A
#
# COMPACT_ATOMS: atom_id res chain seq x y z
N MET A 1 -25.49 -7.99 13.73
CA MET A 1 -25.32 -7.23 12.47
C MET A 1 -25.40 -5.74 12.76
N ARG A 2 -24.30 -4.99 12.63
CA ARG A 2 -24.32 -3.51 12.51
C ARG A 2 -23.21 -3.11 11.54
N ASN A 3 -23.58 -3.04 10.27
CA ASN A 3 -22.83 -2.35 9.22
C ASN A 3 -22.89 -0.85 9.55
N ARG A 4 -21.74 -0.22 9.84
CA ARG A 4 -21.69 1.20 10.18
C ARG A 4 -20.56 1.89 9.42
N TYR A 5 -21.03 2.76 8.52
CA TYR A 5 -20.41 3.93 7.89
C TYR A 5 -19.58 3.74 6.61
N PRO A 6 -19.95 4.44 5.51
CA PRO A 6 -19.05 4.70 4.40
C PRO A 6 -18.05 5.75 4.88
N ASP A 7 -16.79 5.34 5.06
CA ASP A 7 -15.68 6.28 5.26
C ASP A 7 -15.40 6.99 3.91
N GLU A 8 -16.26 7.94 3.55
CA GLU A 8 -15.97 8.98 2.55
C GLU A 8 -15.21 10.17 3.19
N GLU A 9 -14.84 10.08 4.49
CA GLU A 9 -14.31 11.20 5.28
C GLU A 9 -12.82 11.12 5.64
N ALA A 10 -12.09 10.08 5.23
CA ALA A 10 -10.63 10.03 5.36
C ALA A 10 -10.00 10.27 3.98
N GLY A 11 -9.75 11.53 3.62
CA GLY A 11 -9.18 11.90 2.32
C GLY A 11 -7.84 11.22 1.96
N GLN A 12 -7.22 10.49 2.92
CA GLN A 12 -6.08 9.61 2.69
C GLN A 12 -6.26 8.30 3.45
N VAL A 13 -6.08 7.17 2.75
CA VAL A 13 -6.09 5.81 3.34
C VAL A 13 -4.68 5.21 3.37
N PRO A 14 -4.32 4.40 4.39
CA PRO A 14 -3.00 3.75 4.42
C PRO A 14 -2.81 2.77 3.25
N VAL A 15 -1.74 2.98 2.47
CA VAL A 15 -1.33 2.12 1.36
C VAL A 15 0.09 1.64 1.59
N ALA A 16 0.34 0.36 1.32
CA ALA A 16 1.68 -0.23 1.36
C ALA A 16 2.20 -0.46 -0.07
N PHE A 17 3.44 0.00 -0.32
CA PHE A 17 4.23 -0.35 -1.49
C PHE A 17 5.27 -1.39 -1.09
N VAL A 18 5.31 -2.50 -1.80
CA VAL A 18 6.09 -3.68 -1.38
C VAL A 18 6.93 -4.16 -2.55
N VAL A 19 8.23 -4.30 -2.32
CA VAL A 19 9.15 -5.00 -3.22
C VAL A 19 9.34 -6.40 -2.68
N ARG A 20 9.06 -7.42 -3.48
CA ARG A 20 9.27 -8.81 -3.08
C ARG A 20 10.75 -9.15 -3.17
N GLN A 21 11.22 -9.97 -2.24
CA GLN A 21 12.51 -10.64 -2.41
C GLN A 21 12.39 -11.70 -3.53
N PRO A 22 13.49 -12.01 -4.26
CA PRO A 22 13.49 -13.07 -5.26
C PRO A 22 12.97 -14.39 -4.69
N GLY A 23 12.07 -15.05 -5.43
CA GLY A 23 11.44 -16.31 -5.01
C GLY A 23 10.31 -16.16 -3.98
N SER A 24 10.00 -14.96 -3.50
CA SER A 24 8.86 -14.74 -2.59
C SER A 24 7.53 -14.75 -3.34
N ASN A 25 6.58 -15.54 -2.83
CA ASN A 25 5.21 -15.63 -3.35
C ASN A 25 4.17 -14.93 -2.45
N ILE A 26 4.62 -14.11 -1.50
CA ILE A 26 3.73 -13.47 -0.52
C ILE A 26 2.65 -12.61 -1.18
N VAL A 27 1.39 -12.80 -0.82
CA VAL A 27 0.27 -12.05 -1.40
C VAL A 27 -0.13 -10.87 -0.53
N GLY A 28 -0.88 -9.93 -1.13
CA GLY A 28 -1.27 -8.70 -0.44
C GLY A 28 -2.16 -8.92 0.79
N SER A 29 -2.97 -9.98 0.82
CA SER A 29 -3.79 -10.33 2.00
C SER A 29 -2.92 -10.69 3.20
N GLU A 30 -1.92 -11.56 3.02
CA GLU A 30 -1.00 -11.96 4.08
C GLU A 30 -0.31 -10.76 4.73
N ILE A 31 0.09 -9.77 3.92
CA ILE A 31 0.70 -8.52 4.41
C ILE A 31 -0.31 -7.68 5.20
N LYS A 32 -1.55 -7.54 4.70
CA LYS A 32 -2.61 -6.81 5.42
C LYS A 32 -2.92 -7.48 6.75
N ASP A 33 -3.06 -8.80 6.77
CA ASP A 33 -3.35 -9.58 7.97
C ASP A 33 -2.21 -9.50 8.99
N PHE A 34 -0.96 -9.57 8.53
CA PHE A 34 0.21 -9.39 9.37
C PHE A 34 0.24 -8.02 10.06
N VAL A 35 0.00 -6.94 9.30
CA VAL A 35 -0.02 -5.58 9.86
C VAL A 35 -1.24 -5.36 10.76
N ALA A 36 -2.41 -5.90 10.40
CA ALA A 36 -3.67 -5.72 11.14
C ALA A 36 -3.64 -6.30 12.56
N LYS A 37 -2.77 -7.28 12.82
CA LYS A 37 -2.50 -7.84 14.15
C LYS A 37 -1.64 -6.92 15.05
N GLN A 38 -0.92 -5.98 14.46
CA GLN A 38 0.05 -5.11 15.15
C GLN A 38 -0.45 -3.68 15.34
N VAL A 39 -1.52 -3.28 14.64
CA VAL A 39 -2.00 -1.89 14.65
C VAL A 39 -3.50 -1.78 14.87
N SER A 40 -3.94 -0.66 15.44
CA SER A 40 -5.36 -0.30 15.58
C SER A 40 -6.06 -0.19 14.21
N HIS A 41 -7.38 -0.37 14.19
CA HIS A 41 -8.20 -0.46 12.97
C HIS A 41 -7.91 0.63 11.92
N TYR A 42 -7.82 1.89 12.34
CA TYR A 42 -7.61 3.04 11.46
C TYR A 42 -6.20 3.11 10.82
N LYS A 43 -5.21 2.38 11.37
CA LYS A 43 -3.84 2.28 10.81
C LYS A 43 -3.67 1.10 9.87
N ARG A 44 -4.71 0.27 9.69
CA ARG A 44 -4.61 -0.93 8.85
C ARG A 44 -4.42 -0.55 7.39
N ILE A 45 -3.56 -1.31 6.72
CA ILE A 45 -3.29 -1.15 5.29
C ILE A 45 -4.54 -1.49 4.49
N ARG A 46 -5.03 -0.54 3.68
CA ARG A 46 -6.21 -0.71 2.83
C ARG A 46 -5.86 -1.32 1.49
N ARG A 47 -4.73 -0.92 0.92
CA ARG A 47 -4.23 -1.40 -0.38
C ARG A 47 -2.75 -1.78 -0.28
N VAL A 48 -2.40 -2.88 -0.94
CA VAL A 48 -1.00 -3.32 -1.13
C VAL A 48 -0.72 -3.28 -2.61
N ILE A 49 0.38 -2.64 -2.99
CA ILE A 49 0.84 -2.53 -4.37
C ILE A 49 2.25 -3.09 -4.44
N PHE A 50 2.42 -4.12 -5.26
CA PHE A 50 3.74 -4.65 -5.56
C PHE A 50 4.40 -3.81 -6.64
N ILE A 51 5.67 -3.45 -6.40
CA ILE A 51 6.51 -2.69 -7.33
C ILE A 51 7.86 -3.38 -7.45
N ASP A 52 8.52 -3.21 -8.59
CA ASP A 52 9.83 -3.82 -8.82
C ASP A 52 10.93 -3.15 -7.98
N SER A 53 10.82 -1.85 -7.73
CA SER A 53 11.77 -1.09 -6.93
C SER A 53 11.13 0.14 -6.28
N LEU A 54 11.69 0.55 -5.14
CA LEU A 54 11.33 1.81 -4.48
C LEU A 54 12.02 2.98 -5.19
N PRO A 55 11.28 4.03 -5.59
CA PRO A 55 11.88 5.21 -6.19
C PRO A 55 12.72 5.93 -5.12
N ARG A 56 14.00 6.15 -5.41
CA ARG A 56 14.95 6.79 -4.49
C ARG A 56 15.70 7.92 -5.19
N ASN A 57 16.05 8.97 -4.45
CA ASN A 57 16.96 9.99 -4.95
C ASN A 57 18.42 9.52 -4.90
N ALA A 58 19.34 10.34 -5.41
CA ALA A 58 20.79 10.03 -5.43
C ALA A 58 21.38 9.73 -4.03
N SER A 59 20.77 10.26 -2.96
CA SER A 59 21.17 9.98 -1.57
C SER A 59 20.45 8.76 -0.96
N GLY A 60 19.68 8.00 -1.75
CA GLY A 60 18.96 6.80 -1.31
C GLY A 60 17.63 7.05 -0.58
N LYS A 61 17.18 8.30 -0.43
CA LYS A 61 15.90 8.62 0.23
C LYS A 61 14.72 8.26 -0.68
N VAL A 62 13.69 7.65 -0.12
CA VAL A 62 12.48 7.26 -0.85
C VAL A 62 11.70 8.50 -1.30
N LEU A 63 11.37 8.55 -2.59
CA LEU A 63 10.58 9.60 -3.21
C LEU A 63 9.08 9.30 -3.06
N ARG A 64 8.48 9.78 -1.96
CA ARG A 64 7.06 9.56 -1.67
C ARG A 64 6.13 10.13 -2.74
N LYS A 65 6.50 11.26 -3.36
CA LYS A 65 5.71 11.90 -4.43
C LYS A 65 5.52 10.96 -5.63
N GLU A 66 6.57 10.26 -6.05
CA GLU A 66 6.52 9.29 -7.15
C GLU A 66 5.60 8.12 -6.83
N LEU A 67 5.61 7.66 -5.57
CA LEU A 67 4.69 6.61 -5.11
C LEU A 67 3.22 7.06 -5.15
N VAL A 68 2.94 8.32 -4.79
CA VAL A 68 1.57 8.87 -4.86
C VAL A 68 1.09 9.00 -6.31
N ILE A 69 1.96 9.41 -7.24
CA ILE A 69 1.64 9.47 -8.68
C ILE A 69 1.30 8.07 -9.24
N LYS A 70 1.98 7.02 -8.78
CA LYS A 70 1.63 5.63 -9.13
C LYS A 70 0.23 5.20 -8.65
N LEU A 71 -0.37 5.89 -7.67
CA LEU A 71 -1.74 5.63 -7.21
C LEU A 71 -2.80 6.25 -8.12
N SER A 72 -2.50 7.41 -8.72
CA SER A 72 -3.46 8.18 -9.53
C SER A 72 -3.49 7.76 -11.00
N THR A 73 -2.50 7.00 -11.45
CA THR A 73 -2.50 6.48 -12.82
C THR A 73 -3.33 5.20 -12.89
N PRO A 74 -4.44 5.14 -13.66
CA PRO A 74 -5.11 3.87 -13.90
C PRO A 74 -4.12 2.96 -14.63
N THR A 75 -3.86 1.78 -14.06
CA THR A 75 -3.08 0.73 -14.71
C THR A 75 -3.82 0.27 -15.97
N SER A 76 -3.60 0.97 -17.09
CA SER A 76 -3.85 0.43 -18.41
C SER A 76 -2.69 -0.53 -18.71
N LYS A 77 -2.95 -1.83 -18.55
CA LYS A 77 -2.12 -2.86 -19.19
C LYS A 77 -2.33 -2.74 -20.71
N LEU A 78 -1.23 -2.65 -21.45
CA LEU A 78 -1.08 -3.12 -22.82
C LEU A 78 -0.03 -4.23 -22.78
#